data_AF-A0A8T3R2A9-F1
#
_entry.id   AF-A0A8T3R2A9-F1
#
_cell.length_a   1.000
_cell.length_b   1.000
_cell.length_c   1.000
_cell.angle_alpha   90.00
_cell.angle_beta   90.00
_cell.angle_gamma   90.00
#
_symmetry.space_group_name_H-M   'P 1'
#
loop_
_entity.id
_entity.type
_entity.pdbx_description
1 polymer ?
#
loop_
_entity_poly.entity_id
_entity_poly.type
_entity_poly.pdbx_seq_one_letter_code
_entity_poly.pdbx_strand_id
1 'polypeptide(L)' 'GNSHLRAAAYRMAVVGVVHNPVIGAHYARKRAAGKSKMNALGHCMRKALSLVWGVWRNEADFDPDWGLET' A
#
# COMPACT_ATOMS: atom_id res chain seq x y z
N GLY A 1 12.81 3.86 -15.15
CA GLY A 1 11.39 3.83 -14.72
C GLY A 1 10.78 5.21 -14.83
N ASN A 2 9.53 5.32 -15.28
CA ASN A 2 8.84 6.58 -15.54
C ASN A 2 8.70 7.44 -14.25
N SER A 3 9.08 8.72 -14.32
CA SER A 3 9.05 9.67 -13.20
C SER A 3 7.63 9.96 -12.71
N HIS A 4 6.67 10.11 -13.63
CA HIS A 4 5.27 10.37 -13.31
C HIS A 4 4.64 9.20 -12.55
N LEU A 5 4.93 7.97 -12.98
CA LEU A 5 4.43 6.77 -12.28
C LEU A 5 4.98 6.67 -10.85
N ARG A 6 6.26 6.98 -10.65
CA ARG A 6 6.84 7.01 -9.30
C ARG A 6 6.18 8.07 -8.42
N ALA A 7 5.95 9.26 -8.96
CA ALA A 7 5.29 10.34 -8.22
C ALA A 7 3.85 9.98 -7.84
N ALA A 8 3.09 9.38 -8.76
CA ALA A 8 1.73 8.91 -8.51
C ALA A 8 1.70 7.84 -7.40
N ALA A 9 2.54 6.81 -7.52
CA ALA A 9 2.63 5.75 -6.52
C ALA A 9 3.10 6.28 -5.15
N TYR A 10 4.02 7.26 -5.13
CA TYR A 10 4.49 7.89 -3.90
C TYR A 10 3.35 8.64 -3.21
N ARG A 11 2.61 9.48 -3.95
CA ARG A 11 1.46 10.22 -3.39
C ARG A 11 0.38 9.29 -2.88
N MET A 12 0.07 8.23 -3.63
CA MET A 12 -0.86 7.18 -3.22
C MET A 12 -0.41 6.51 -1.92
N ALA A 13 0.88 6.17 -1.79
CA ALA A 13 1.41 5.57 -0.57
C ALA A 13 1.36 6.53 0.62
N VAL A 14 1.71 7.81 0.45
CA VAL A 14 1.66 8.81 1.54
C VAL A 14 0.25 8.97 2.08
N VAL A 15 -0.74 9.14 1.21
CA VAL A 15 -2.16 9.26 1.60
C VAL A 15 -2.66 7.93 2.17
N GLY A 16 -2.29 6.81 1.55
CA GLY A 16 -2.69 5.47 1.96
C GLY A 16 -2.21 5.10 3.36
N VAL A 17 -1.02 5.53 3.78
CA VAL A 17 -0.52 5.29 5.15
C VAL A 17 -1.44 5.93 6.22
N VAL A 18 -2.10 7.05 5.89
CA VAL A 18 -2.96 7.78 6.82
C VAL A 18 -4.38 7.24 6.83
N HIS A 19 -4.94 6.97 5.64
CA HIS A 19 -6.37 6.70 5.50
C HIS A 19 -6.72 5.25 5.22
N ASN A 20 -5.79 4.43 4.71
CA ASN A 20 -6.05 3.04 4.39
C ASN A 20 -5.47 2.13 5.49
N PRO A 21 -6.30 1.39 6.23
CA PRO A 21 -5.83 0.58 7.37
C PRO A 21 -4.85 -0.52 6.96
N VAL A 22 -5.02 -1.12 5.77
CA VAL A 22 -4.12 -2.17 5.25
C VAL A 22 -2.72 -1.60 4.97
N ILE A 23 -2.66 -0.41 4.34
CA ILE A 23 -1.39 0.26 4.02
C ILE A 23 -0.75 0.79 5.31
N GLY A 24 -1.50 1.44 6.19
CA GLY A 24 -1.02 1.95 7.48
C GLY A 24 -0.42 0.84 8.35
N ALA A 25 -1.13 -0.29 8.49
CA ALA A 25 -0.62 -1.46 9.19
C ALA A 25 0.66 -2.03 8.52
N HIS A 26 0.70 -2.07 7.19
CA HIS A 26 1.91 -2.51 6.48
C HIS A 26 3.11 -1.59 6.75
N TYR A 27 2.90 -0.28 6.73
CA TYR A 27 3.91 0.72 7.05
C TYR A 27 4.43 0.54 8.46
N ALA A 28 3.54 0.45 9.45
CA ALA A 28 3.90 0.23 10.85
C ALA A 28 4.76 -1.03 11.03
N ARG A 29 4.37 -2.16 10.41
CA ARG A 29 5.18 -3.40 10.43
C ARG A 29 6.57 -3.20 9.85
N LYS A 30 6.71 -2.48 8.73
CA LYS A 30 8.03 -2.20 8.13
C LYS A 30 8.87 -1.26 8.98
N ARG A 31 8.25 -0.28 9.65
CA ARG A 31 8.92 0.62 10.61
C ARG A 31 9.41 -0.15 11.83
N ALA A 32 8.60 -1.05 12.38
CA ALA A 32 8.98 -1.93 13.49
C ALA A 32 10.15 -2.86 13.11
N ALA A 33 10.22 -3.30 11.85
CA ALA A 33 11.36 -4.05 11.31
C ALA A 33 12.62 -3.18 11.04
N GLY A 34 12.70 -1.96 11.58
CA GLY A 34 13.86 -1.07 11.49
C GLY A 34 14.05 -0.37 10.14
N LYS A 35 13.10 -0.46 9.20
CA LYS A 35 13.23 0.21 7.90
C LYS A 35 13.07 1.71 8.04
N SER A 36 13.90 2.49 7.34
CA SER A 36 13.77 3.96 7.28
C SER A 36 12.40 4.39 6.75
N LYS A 37 11.97 5.63 7.06
CA LYS A 37 10.63 6.13 6.66
C LYS A 37 10.43 6.01 5.15
N MET A 38 11.44 6.40 4.36
CA MET A 38 11.38 6.34 2.90
C MET A 38 11.36 4.91 2.38
N ASN A 39 12.13 4.00 2.98
CA ASN A 39 12.14 2.60 2.57
C ASN A 39 10.79 1.92 2.89
N ALA A 40 10.24 2.16 4.08
CA ALA A 40 8.91 1.68 4.46
C ALA A 40 7.81 2.21 3.52
N LEU A 41 7.91 3.46 3.07
CA LEU A 41 6.98 4.03 2.09
C LEU A 41 7.14 3.37 0.71
N GLY A 42 8.37 3.07 0.29
CA GLY A 42 8.62 2.30 -0.94
C GLY A 42 7.96 0.91 -0.92
N HIS A 43 7.98 0.23 0.22
CA HIS A 43 7.21 -1.01 0.40
C HIS A 43 5.69 -0.78 0.27
N CYS A 44 5.18 0.34 0.79
CA CYS A 44 3.77 0.70 0.69
C CYS A 44 3.34 1.00 -0.74
N MET A 45 4.20 1.60 -1.58
CA MET A 45 3.91 1.82 -3.01
C MET A 45 3.59 0.50 -3.72
N ARG A 46 4.39 -0.56 -3.49
CA ARG A 46 4.14 -1.88 -4.06
C ARG A 46 2.86 -2.53 -3.50
N LYS A 47 2.61 -2.38 -2.19
CA LYS A 47 1.39 -2.90 -1.56
C LYS A 47 0.14 -2.23 -2.12
N ALA A 48 0.14 -0.92 -2.30
CA ALA A 48 -0.99 -0.16 -2.86
C ALA A 48 -1.31 -0.61 -4.29
N LEU A 49 -0.29 -0.78 -5.15
CA LEU A 49 -0.50 -1.30 -6.50
C LEU A 49 -1.10 -2.70 -6.51
N SER A 50 -0.70 -3.54 -5.55
CA SER A 50 -1.25 -4.90 -5.42
C SER A 50 -2.73 -4.88 -5.01
N LEU A 51 -3.14 -3.91 -4.18
CA LEU A 51 -4.55 -3.73 -3.81
C LEU A 51 -5.39 -3.28 -5.01
N VAL A 52 -4.92 -2.27 -5.76
CA VAL A 52 -5.59 -1.81 -6.99
C VAL A 52 -5.74 -2.95 -7.98
N TRP A 53 -4.69 -3.75 -8.16
CA TRP A 53 -4.72 -4.92 -9.04
C TRP A 53 -5.72 -5.97 -8.56
N GLY A 54 -5.82 -6.23 -7.25
CA GLY A 54 -6.78 -7.18 -6.68
C GLY A 54 -8.24 -6.78 -6.93
N VAL A 55 -8.57 -5.52 -6.63
CA VAL A 55 -9.90 -4.92 -6.89
C VAL A 55 -10.26 -5.05 -8.37
N TRP A 56 -9.35 -4.63 -9.25
CA TRP A 56 -9.58 -4.69 -10.70
C TRP A 56 -9.68 -6.12 -11.24
N ARG A 57 -8.83 -7.03 -10.77
CA ARG A 57 -8.75 -8.41 -11.28
C ARG A 57 -9.95 -9.26 -10.86
N ASN A 58 -10.45 -9.04 -9.65
CA ASN A 58 -11.55 -9.79 -9.06
C ASN A 58 -12.91 -9.14 -9.30
N GLU A 59 -12.93 -7.95 -9.91
CA GLU A 59 -14.16 -7.18 -10.16
C GLU A 59 -15.00 -6.99 -8.87
N ALA A 60 -14.28 -6.77 -7.77
CA ALA A 60 -14.84 -6.66 -6.42
C ALA A 60 -14.38 -5.35 -5.78
N ASP A 61 -15.24 -4.76 -4.97
CA ASP A 61 -14.92 -3.55 -4.23
C ASP A 61 -13.76 -3.78 -3.26
N PHE A 62 -13.08 -2.69 -2.91
CA PHE A 62 -12.01 -2.75 -1.91
C PHE A 62 -12.58 -3.14 -0.54
N ASP A 63 -12.12 -4.27 -0.02
CA ASP A 63 -12.38 -4.72 1.33
C ASP A 63 -11.05 -4.75 2.12
N PRO A 64 -10.91 -3.99 3.23
CA PRO A 64 -9.71 -4.00 4.06
C PRO A 64 -9.47 -5.35 4.76
N ASP A 65 -10.51 -6.17 4.95
CA ASP A 65 -10.45 -7.46 5.63
C ASP A 65 -10.38 -8.65 4.66
N TRP A 66 -10.20 -8.37 3.36
CA TRP A 66 -10.09 -9.36 2.30
C TRP A 66 -9.01 -10.42 2.60
N GLY A 67 -9.45 -11.69 2.68
CA GLY A 67 -8.59 -12.84 2.93
C GLY A 67 -8.15 -13.01 4.39
N LEU A 68 -8.79 -12.32 5.34
CA LEU A 68 -8.67 -12.57 6.78
C LEU A 68 -9.74 -13.54 7.30
N GLU A 69 -10.56 -14.13 6.42
CA GLU A 69 -11.51 -15.19 6.77
C GLU A 69 -10.76 -16.40 7.34
N THR A 70 -11.02 -16.69 8.62
CA THR A 70 -10.55 -17.88 9.36
C THR A 70 -11.36 -19.11 9.05
#